data_AF-A0A7Y2C8I7-F1
#
_entry.id   AF-A0A7Y2C8I7-F1
#
_cell.length_a   1.000
_cell.length_b   1.000
_cell.length_c   1.000
_cell.angle_alpha   90.00
_cell.angle_beta   90.00
_cell.angle_gamma   90.00
#
_symmetry.space_group_name_H-M   'P 1'
#
loop_
_entity.id
_entity.type
_entity.pdbx_description
1 polymer ?
#
loop_
_entity_poly.entity_id
_entity_poly.type
_entity_poly.pdbx_seq_one_letter_code
_entity_poly.pdbx_strand_id
1 'polypeptide(L)'
;MIELGEREEAENTEFGRAIADNADLAVLVGPERTRPIVAGLKAGGFPEQQIRVVSSFFEARDILKEYLQEGDVVLYENDLPDQYDEPA
;
A
#
# COMPACT_ATOMS: atom_id res chain seq x y z
N MET A 1 0.30 -7.61 -4.74
CA MET A 1 0.05 -8.66 -5.73
C MET A 1 -0.41 -9.93 -5.05
N ILE A 2 -1.37 -10.62 -5.68
CA ILE A 2 -2.09 -11.80 -5.15
C ILE A 2 -1.94 -13.00 -6.09
N GLU A 3 -2.23 -14.20 -5.59
CA GLU A 3 -2.26 -15.46 -6.36
C GLU A 3 -0.90 -15.86 -6.96
N LEU A 4 0.20 -15.46 -6.31
CA LEU A 4 1.57 -15.75 -6.77
C LEU A 4 2.23 -16.94 -6.08
N GLY A 5 1.50 -17.60 -5.17
CA GLY A 5 2.00 -18.74 -4.38
C GLY A 5 3.25 -18.35 -3.59
N GLU A 6 4.30 -19.16 -3.69
CA GLU A 6 5.57 -18.95 -2.96
C GLU A 6 6.29 -17.64 -3.32
N ARG A 7 5.96 -17.02 -4.46
CA ARG A 7 6.58 -15.76 -4.90
C ARG A 7 5.91 -14.53 -4.31
N GLU A 8 4.71 -14.67 -3.74
CA GLU A 8 3.88 -13.52 -3.33
C GLU A 8 4.60 -12.58 -2.36
N GLU A 9 5.29 -13.13 -1.36
CA GLU A 9 6.04 -12.34 -0.39
C GLU A 9 7.17 -11.55 -1.05
N ALA A 10 8.02 -12.23 -1.84
CA ALA A 10 9.17 -11.62 -2.49
C ALA A 10 8.77 -10.52 -3.49
N GLU A 11 7.72 -10.78 -4.28
CA GLU A 11 7.21 -9.83 -5.27
C GLU A 11 6.56 -8.61 -4.59
N ASN A 12 5.85 -8.82 -3.47
CA ASN A 12 5.28 -7.71 -2.70
C ASN A 12 6.35 -6.88 -1.97
N THR A 13 7.44 -7.49 -1.52
CA THR A 13 8.59 -6.76 -1.00
C THR A 13 9.27 -5.93 -2.08
N GLU A 14 9.47 -6.48 -3.27
CA GLU A 14 10.05 -5.72 -4.38
C GLU A 14 9.11 -4.59 -4.83
N PHE A 15 7.80 -4.84 -4.84
CA PHE A 15 6.81 -3.81 -5.11
C PHE A 15 6.87 -2.66 -4.10
N GLY A 16 7.04 -2.96 -2.81
CA GLY A 16 7.26 -1.93 -1.78
C GLY A 16 8.50 -1.07 -2.02
N ARG A 17 9.59 -1.65 -2.54
CA ARG A 17 10.79 -0.87 -2.93
C ARG A 17 10.53 0.03 -4.13
N ALA A 18 9.83 -0.50 -5.14
CA ALA A 18 9.47 0.30 -6.31
C ALA A 18 8.58 1.50 -5.94
N ILE A 19 7.64 1.33 -5.00
CA ILE A 19 6.87 2.45 -4.45
C ILE A 19 7.79 3.44 -3.74
N ALA A 20 8.76 2.97 -2.96
CA ALA A 20 9.67 3.83 -2.22
C ALA A 20 10.47 4.79 -3.11
N ASP A 21 10.82 4.35 -4.32
CA ASP A 21 11.58 5.14 -5.28
C ASP A 21 10.73 6.16 -6.06
N ASN A 22 9.40 6.04 -6.06
CA ASN A 22 8.53 6.73 -7.02
C ASN A 22 7.33 7.47 -6.41
N ALA A 23 7.03 7.29 -5.12
CA ALA A 23 5.88 7.90 -4.46
C ALA A 23 6.29 8.80 -3.28
N ASP A 24 5.38 9.67 -2.85
CA ASP A 24 5.56 10.50 -1.65
C ASP A 24 4.71 10.00 -0.45
N LEU A 25 3.64 9.27 -0.75
CA LEU A 25 2.71 8.67 0.22
C LEU A 25 2.34 7.26 -0.24
N ALA A 26 2.35 6.29 0.67
CA ALA A 26 1.87 4.94 0.44
C ALA A 26 0.70 4.64 1.39
N VAL A 27 -0.51 4.47 0.84
CA VAL A 27 -1.70 4.04 1.60
C VAL A 27 -2.00 2.60 1.24
N LEU A 28 -1.82 1.69 2.20
CA LEU A 28 -1.90 0.25 2.05
C LEU A 28 -3.15 -0.27 2.78
N VAL A 29 -4.04 -0.92 2.03
CA VAL A 29 -5.27 -1.51 2.57
C VAL A 29 -5.03 -2.99 2.85
N GLY A 30 -5.35 -3.45 4.06
CA GLY A 30 -5.11 -4.82 4.52
C GLY A 30 -3.82 -4.93 5.33
N PRO A 31 -3.91 -4.78 6.67
CA PRO A 31 -2.75 -4.80 7.55
C PRO A 31 -1.84 -6.02 7.44
N GLU A 32 -2.39 -7.22 7.33
CA GLU A 32 -1.62 -8.46 7.27
C GLU A 32 -1.07 -8.72 5.86
N ARG A 33 -1.90 -8.56 4.83
CA ARG A 33 -1.53 -8.82 3.44
C ARG A 33 -0.43 -7.89 2.95
N THR A 34 -0.44 -6.64 3.41
CA THR A 34 0.51 -5.62 2.95
C THR A 34 1.82 -5.61 3.73
N ARG A 35 2.00 -6.49 4.72
CA ARG A 35 3.26 -6.59 5.51
C ARG A 35 4.52 -6.70 4.65
N PRO A 36 4.58 -7.51 3.57
CA PRO A 36 5.77 -7.57 2.73
C PRO A 36 6.02 -6.25 1.98
N ILE A 37 4.96 -5.52 1.58
CA ILE A 37 5.06 -4.20 0.94
C ILE A 37 5.63 -3.18 1.93
N VAL A 38 5.15 -3.18 3.18
CA VAL A 38 5.71 -2.34 4.25
C VAL A 38 7.20 -2.63 4.46
N ALA A 39 7.60 -3.90 4.45
CA ALA A 39 9.00 -4.28 4.55
C ALA A 39 9.83 -3.75 3.37
N GLY A 40 9.28 -3.83 2.15
CA GLY A 40 9.87 -3.25 0.94
C GLY A 40 10.06 -1.73 1.03
N LEU A 41 9.03 -1.01 1.44
CA LEU A 41 9.06 0.44 1.64
C LEU A 41 10.15 0.85 2.64
N LYS A 42 10.18 0.19 3.80
CA LYS A 42 11.20 0.45 4.82
C LYS A 42 12.61 0.14 4.34
N ALA A 43 12.80 -0.96 3.61
CA ALA A 43 14.08 -1.32 3.01
C ALA A 43 14.54 -0.31 1.95
N GLY A 44 13.60 0.32 1.23
CA GLY A 44 13.86 1.42 0.28
C GLY A 44 14.10 2.78 0.95
N GLY A 45 14.04 2.87 2.28
CA GLY A 45 14.23 4.14 3.01
C GLY A 45 13.02 5.07 2.97
N PHE A 46 11.84 4.55 2.64
CA PHE A 46 10.61 5.35 2.64
C PHE A 46 10.31 5.90 4.05
N PRO A 47 9.92 7.18 4.19
CA PRO A 47 9.65 7.75 5.50
C PRO A 47 8.51 6.99 6.19
N GLU A 48 8.72 6.52 7.42
CA GLU A 48 7.67 5.78 8.16
C GLU A 48 6.41 6.62 8.34
N GLN A 49 6.57 7.94 8.48
CA GLN A 49 5.46 8.89 8.57
C GLN A 49 4.76 9.13 7.23
N GLN A 50 5.14 8.46 6.15
CA GLN A 50 4.43 8.45 4.86
C GLN A 50 3.88 7.06 4.50
N ILE A 51 4.05 6.07 5.38
CA ILE A 51 3.38 4.78 5.27
C ILE A 51 2.08 4.87 6.06
N ARG A 52 0.94 4.59 5.42
CA ARG A 52 -0.37 4.52 6.05
C ARG A 52 -0.95 3.14 5.81
N VAL A 53 -1.12 2.36 6.86
CA VAL A 53 -1.76 1.05 6.79
C VAL A 53 -3.16 1.18 7.38
N VAL A 54 -4.16 0.76 6.61
CA VAL A 54 -5.59 0.90 6.95
C VAL A 54 -6.32 -0.41 6.71
N SER A 55 -7.48 -0.57 7.33
CA SER A 55 -8.26 -1.81 7.23
C SER A 55 -9.25 -1.79 6.06
N SER A 56 -9.52 -0.61 5.48
CA SER A 56 -10.49 -0.50 4.38
C SER A 56 -10.13 0.55 3.35
N PHE A 57 -10.68 0.39 2.14
CA PHE A 57 -10.60 1.40 1.09
C PHE A 57 -11.26 2.73 1.50
N PHE A 58 -12.28 2.68 2.35
CA PHE A 58 -12.93 3.88 2.88
C PHE A 58 -11.96 4.72 3.73
N GLU A 59 -11.24 4.08 4.65
CA GLU A 59 -10.21 4.74 5.46
C GLU A 59 -9.07 5.30 4.59
N ALA A 60 -8.67 4.57 3.54
CA ALA A 60 -7.68 5.06 2.58
C ALA A 60 -8.15 6.35 1.90
N ARG A 61 -9.42 6.41 1.49
CA ARG A 61 -10.01 7.61 0.88
C ARG A 61 -10.07 8.79 1.85
N ASP A 62 -10.33 8.55 3.13
CA ASP A 62 -10.36 9.63 4.12
C ASP A 62 -8.96 10.24 4.32
N ILE A 63 -7.92 9.41 4.38
CA ILE A 63 -6.52 9.88 4.39
C ILE A 63 -6.20 10.71 3.15
N LEU A 64 -6.59 10.23 1.97
CA LEU A 64 -6.33 10.93 0.71
C LEU A 64 -7.04 12.31 0.66
N LYS A 65 -8.27 12.43 1.16
CA LYS A 65 -8.97 13.73 1.22
C LYS A 65 -8.23 14.76 2.08
N GLU A 66 -7.55 14.31 3.14
CA GLU A 66 -6.80 15.19 4.03
C GLU A 66 -5.40 15.53 3.49
N TYR A 67 -4.78 14.59 2.77
CA TYR A 67 -3.41 14.73 2.28
C TYR A 67 -3.31 15.48 0.95
N LEU A 68 -4.21 15.20 0.02
CA LEU A 68 -4.05 15.63 -1.37
C LEU A 68 -4.20 17.13 -1.56
N GLN A 69 -3.37 17.66 -2.45
CA GLN A 69 -3.40 19.05 -2.91
C GLN A 69 -3.77 19.12 -4.39
N GLU A 70 -4.09 20.32 -4.86
CA GLU A 70 -4.34 20.54 -6.29
C GLU A 70 -3.08 20.22 -7.10
N GLY A 71 -3.24 19.33 -8.09
CA GLY A 71 -2.15 18.88 -8.96
C GLY A 71 -1.55 17.53 -8.60
N ASP A 72 -1.90 16.96 -7.44
CA ASP A 72 -1.44 15.63 -7.06
C ASP A 72 -2.05 14.55 -7.97
N VAL A 73 -1.28 13.46 -8.17
CA VAL A 73 -1.69 12.30 -8.94
C VAL A 73 -1.82 11.11 -8.00
N VAL A 74 -2.99 10.46 -8.03
CA VAL A 74 -3.25 9.24 -7.26
C VAL A 74 -3.22 8.04 -8.21
N LEU A 75 -2.39 7.06 -7.88
CA LEU A 75 -2.42 5.75 -8.52
C LEU A 75 -3.12 4.76 -7.60
N TYR A 76 -4.28 4.26 -8.04
CA TYR A 76 -4.92 3.12 -7.41
C TYR A 76 -4.40 1.84 -8.05
N GLU A 77 -3.77 0.98 -7.24
CA GLU A 77 -3.56 -0.42 -7.60
C GLU A 77 -4.92 -1.13 -7.63
N ASN A 78 -5.02 -2.29 -8.29
CA ASN A 78 -6.29 -2.93 -8.58
C ASN A 78 -7.20 -3.02 -7.34
N ASP A 79 -8.45 -2.60 -7.50
CA ASP A 79 -9.47 -2.78 -6.47
C ASP A 79 -9.87 -4.25 -6.47
N LEU A 80 -9.46 -4.98 -5.45
CA LEU A 80 -9.74 -6.40 -5.32
C LEU A 80 -11.15 -6.61 -4.73
N PRO A 81 -11.85 -7.71 -5.08
CA PRO A 81 -13.15 -8.03 -4.52
C PRO A 81 -13.14 -8.12 -2.98
N ASP A 82 -14.28 -7.85 -2.34
CA ASP A 82 -14.49 -7.94 -0.87
C ASP A 82 -13.96 -9.24 -0.22
N GLN A 83 -13.84 -10.35 -0.97
CA GLN A 83 -13.25 -11.61 -0.48
C GLN A 83 -11.79 -11.45 0.00
N TYR A 84 -11.12 -10.38 -0.41
CA TYR A 84 -9.74 -10.07 -0.04
C TYR A 84 -9.63 -9.09 1.13
N ASP A 85 -10.75 -8.54 1.60
CA ASP A 85 -10.80 -7.67 2.77
C ASP A 85 -10.42 -8.43 4.02
N GLU A 86 -9.65 -7.77 4.88
CA GLU A 86 -9.32 -8.30 6.19
C GLU A 86 -10.44 -7.99 7.16
N PRO A 87 -10.88 -8.96 7.99
CA PRO A 87 -11.88 -8.70 9.01
C PRO A 87 -11.35 -7.65 10.00
N ALA A 88 -12.22 -6.69 10.34
CA ALA A 88 -11.94 -5.64 11.32
C ALA A 88 -11.81 -6.17 12.76
#